data_AF-A0A1E5E4F9-F1
#
_entry.id   AF-A0A1E5E4F9-F1
#
_cell.length_a   1.000
_cell.length_b   1.000
_cell.length_c   1.000
_cell.angle_alpha   90.00
_cell.angle_beta   90.00
_cell.angle_gamma   90.00
#
_symmetry.space_group_name_H-M   'P 1'
#
loop_
_entity.id
_entity.type
_entity.pdbx_description
1 polymer ?
#
loop_
_entity_poly.entity_id
_entity_poly.type
_entity_poly.pdbx_seq_one_letter_code
_entity_poly.pdbx_strand_id
1 'polypeptide(L)'
;NKINSANTVLDYDFNTADLDDSLLKIPVNETDFDFMLKSIEADVEPKFIENEQELLGSWVYITRLVVKNKPSFYSVRKVSDSWSTKKVNGFANALFSNNVLVDIKDENVFRIDGKVDFFSYNEQVFIANKVNFESALNFRVGMEKNRDQVVLEFKKQDLFVDADEVKNLVGSNLKRLRKLSQVKNSGYYRDPLYLAQLKVVSENEGWDIKYNDDGKLHVSEQSIELVLKVLNNDRLKSMINQEGFDVDVKHKIG
;
A
#
# COMPACT_ATOMS: atom_id res chain seq x y z
N ASN A 1 -1.05 3.37 -14.28
CA ASN A 1 -1.30 4.61 -15.05
C ASN A 1 -0.28 5.72 -14.83
N LYS A 2 -0.25 6.74 -15.71
CA LYS A 2 0.47 8.01 -15.54
C LYS A 2 -0.52 9.15 -15.76
N ILE A 3 -0.73 9.98 -14.75
CA ILE A 3 -1.72 11.06 -14.78
C ILE A 3 -1.02 12.33 -15.28
N ASN A 4 -1.46 12.87 -16.43
CA ASN A 4 -0.96 14.15 -16.96
C ASN A 4 -1.80 15.34 -16.46
N SER A 5 -3.06 15.10 -16.12
CA SER A 5 -4.03 16.04 -15.57
C SER A 5 -5.11 15.25 -14.83
N ALA A 6 -5.68 15.80 -13.76
CA ALA A 6 -6.82 15.19 -13.06
C ALA A 6 -7.85 16.26 -12.72
N ASN A 7 -9.13 15.96 -12.98
CA ASN A 7 -10.26 16.84 -12.65
C ASN A 7 -10.90 16.46 -11.30
N THR A 8 -10.55 15.30 -10.75
CA THR A 8 -11.10 14.71 -9.53
C THR A 8 -9.98 14.11 -8.69
N VAL A 9 -10.13 14.20 -7.37
CA VAL A 9 -9.24 13.55 -6.39
C VAL A 9 -10.09 12.59 -5.55
N LEU A 10 -9.66 11.34 -5.46
CA LEU A 10 -10.36 10.25 -4.79
C LEU A 10 -9.47 9.62 -3.72
N ASP A 11 -10.08 9.06 -2.68
CA ASP A 11 -9.33 8.36 -1.65
C ASP A 11 -8.72 7.06 -2.19
N TYR A 12 -7.45 6.84 -1.87
CA TYR A 12 -6.75 5.60 -2.15
C TYR A 12 -7.14 4.56 -1.10
N ASP A 13 -7.64 3.43 -1.57
CA ASP A 13 -7.60 2.16 -0.86
C ASP A 13 -6.75 1.17 -1.69
N PHE A 14 -6.27 0.14 -1.03
CA PHE A 14 -5.47 -0.90 -1.65
C PHE A 14 -6.17 -1.64 -2.82
N ASN A 15 -7.50 -1.71 -2.83
CA ASN A 15 -8.29 -2.29 -3.91
C ASN A 15 -8.75 -1.26 -4.96
N THR A 16 -8.55 0.05 -4.76
CA THR A 16 -8.93 1.08 -5.76
C THR A 16 -8.32 0.71 -7.11
N ALA A 17 -9.14 0.61 -8.15
CA ALA A 17 -8.67 0.26 -9.49
C ALA A 17 -7.63 1.28 -10.01
N ASP A 18 -6.87 0.91 -11.03
CA ASP A 18 -6.11 1.91 -11.79
C ASP A 18 -7.11 2.83 -12.50
N LEU A 19 -7.04 4.14 -12.20
CA LEU A 19 -7.92 5.16 -12.77
C LEU A 19 -7.18 5.97 -13.82
N ASP A 20 -7.85 6.36 -14.90
CA ASP A 20 -7.21 7.05 -16.03
C ASP A 20 -7.10 8.57 -15.80
N ASP A 21 -8.16 9.21 -15.28
CA ASP A 21 -8.27 10.70 -15.15
C ASP A 21 -8.44 11.22 -13.70
N SER A 22 -8.28 10.36 -12.69
CA SER A 22 -8.44 10.72 -11.26
C SER A 22 -7.15 10.55 -10.48
N LEU A 23 -6.80 11.55 -9.65
CA LEU A 23 -5.66 11.51 -8.75
C LEU A 23 -6.07 10.81 -7.45
N LEU A 24 -5.31 9.80 -7.02
CA LEU A 24 -5.57 9.13 -5.75
C LEU A 24 -4.84 9.86 -4.61
N LYS A 25 -5.47 9.99 -3.44
CA LYS A 25 -4.86 10.57 -2.24
C LYS A 25 -4.93 9.66 -1.02
N ILE A 26 -3.99 9.78 -0.09
CA ILE A 26 -4.01 9.13 1.23
C ILE A 26 -3.36 10.04 2.27
N PRO A 27 -3.80 10.07 3.54
CA PRO A 27 -3.09 10.76 4.61
C PRO A 27 -1.63 10.30 4.74
N VAL A 28 -0.71 11.24 4.97
CA VAL A 28 0.74 10.96 5.09
C VAL A 28 1.03 9.93 6.19
N ASN A 29 0.36 10.06 7.33
CA ASN A 29 0.48 9.19 8.51
C ASN A 29 -0.05 7.76 8.34
N GLU A 30 -0.78 7.47 7.26
CA GLU A 30 -1.18 6.11 6.88
C GLU A 30 -0.14 5.40 6.00
N THR A 31 1.04 6.02 5.80
CA THR A 31 2.11 5.51 4.94
C THR A 31 3.48 5.60 5.61
N ASP A 32 4.43 4.76 5.18
CA ASP A 32 5.84 4.85 5.59
C ASP A 32 6.50 6.21 5.20
N PHE A 33 5.83 7.07 4.44
CA PHE A 33 6.33 8.41 4.09
C PHE A 33 6.34 9.36 5.29
N ASP A 34 5.45 9.20 6.28
CA ASP A 34 5.47 9.97 7.53
C ASP A 34 6.82 9.84 8.26
N PHE A 35 7.35 8.62 8.35
CA PHE A 35 8.67 8.37 8.94
C PHE A 35 9.80 9.03 8.13
N MET A 36 9.73 8.98 6.80
CA MET A 36 10.72 9.64 5.94
C MET A 36 10.67 11.16 6.05
N LEU A 37 9.48 11.77 6.08
CA LEU A 37 9.34 13.22 6.24
C LEU A 37 9.84 13.67 7.62
N LYS A 38 9.51 12.96 8.70
CA LYS A 38 10.05 13.23 10.04
C LYS A 38 11.59 13.15 10.10
N SER A 39 12.20 12.26 9.32
CA SER A 39 13.66 12.17 9.19
C SER A 39 14.27 13.34 8.39
N ILE A 40 13.55 13.88 7.41
CA ILE A 40 13.96 15.03 6.57
C ILE A 40 13.71 16.38 7.27
N GLU A 41 12.72 16.43 8.16
CA GLU A 41 12.35 17.61 8.95
C GLU A 41 13.01 17.66 10.33
N ALA A 42 13.75 16.60 10.71
CA ALA A 42 14.63 16.64 11.86
C ALA A 42 15.70 17.72 11.68
N ASP A 43 16.08 18.40 12.76
CA ASP A 43 17.07 19.49 12.77
C ASP A 43 18.51 18.93 12.73
N VAL A 44 18.75 17.99 11.82
CA VAL A 44 20.01 17.31 11.56
C VAL A 44 20.50 17.79 10.19
N GLU A 45 21.71 18.36 10.16
CA GLU A 45 22.31 18.82 8.91
C GLU A 45 22.46 17.63 7.93
N PRO A 46 21.88 17.71 6.71
CA PRO A 46 21.91 16.59 5.79
C PRO A 46 23.34 16.35 5.30
N LYS A 47 23.80 15.09 5.36
CA LYS A 47 25.08 14.73 4.75
C LYS A 47 25.01 15.00 3.24
N PHE A 48 25.87 15.87 2.74
CA PHE A 48 26.06 16.03 1.30
C PHE A 48 26.74 14.78 0.73
N ILE A 49 26.34 14.43 -0.49
CA ILE A 49 26.89 13.30 -1.24
C ILE A 49 28.23 13.73 -1.84
N GLU A 50 29.30 12.99 -1.56
CA GLU A 50 30.65 13.33 -2.03
C GLU A 50 31.03 12.60 -3.32
N ASN A 51 30.38 11.47 -3.63
CA ASN A 51 30.67 10.62 -4.78
C ASN A 51 29.43 9.85 -5.26
N GLU A 52 29.47 9.33 -6.49
CA GLU A 52 28.35 8.57 -7.09
C GLU A 52 28.07 7.22 -6.40
N GLN A 53 29.07 6.63 -5.72
CA GLN A 53 28.91 5.33 -5.08
C GLN A 53 27.99 5.39 -3.86
N GLU A 54 27.88 6.54 -3.19
CA GLU A 54 26.90 6.79 -2.12
C GLU A 54 25.44 6.81 -2.61
N LEU A 55 25.20 7.00 -3.91
CA LEU A 55 23.86 6.92 -4.50
C LEU A 55 23.45 5.48 -4.85
N LEU A 56 24.39 4.53 -4.91
CA LEU A 56 24.11 3.14 -5.26
C LEU A 56 23.25 2.46 -4.19
N GLY A 57 22.16 1.83 -4.61
CA GLY A 57 21.17 1.23 -3.70
C GLY A 57 20.06 2.18 -3.24
N SER A 58 20.11 3.47 -3.61
CA SER A 58 18.98 4.38 -3.44
C SER A 58 17.77 3.88 -4.23
N TRP A 59 16.62 3.69 -3.57
CA TRP A 59 15.38 3.22 -4.23
C TRP A 59 14.41 4.35 -4.57
N VAL A 60 14.57 5.52 -3.94
CA VAL A 60 13.83 6.77 -4.19
C VAL A 60 14.74 7.97 -4.07
N TYR A 61 14.34 9.09 -4.67
CA TYR A 61 14.78 10.43 -4.24
C TYR A 61 13.57 11.32 -3.98
N ILE A 62 13.77 12.30 -3.10
CA ILE A 62 12.75 13.22 -2.60
C ILE A 62 13.23 14.64 -2.86
N THR A 63 12.43 15.46 -3.53
CA THR A 63 12.68 16.88 -3.72
C THR A 63 11.77 17.67 -2.77
N ARG A 64 12.38 18.45 -1.87
CA ARG A 64 11.68 19.40 -1.01
C ARG A 64 11.66 20.78 -1.66
N LEU A 65 10.47 21.34 -1.84
CA LEU A 65 10.28 22.71 -2.29
C LEU A 65 9.70 23.55 -1.14
N VAL A 66 10.45 24.55 -0.72
CA VAL A 66 10.07 25.47 0.38
C VAL A 66 9.70 26.82 -0.21
N VAL A 67 8.46 27.26 0.03
CA VAL A 67 7.99 28.60 -0.32
C VAL A 67 7.66 29.34 0.96
N LYS A 68 8.15 30.58 1.08
CA LYS A 68 7.94 31.42 2.28
C LYS A 68 6.45 31.50 2.63
N ASN A 69 6.12 31.24 3.90
CA ASN A 69 4.77 31.22 4.45
C ASN A 69 3.80 30.20 3.81
N LYS A 70 4.32 29.10 3.24
CA LYS A 70 3.52 27.95 2.78
C LYS A 70 4.06 26.64 3.36
N PRO A 71 3.22 25.59 3.48
CA PRO A 71 3.71 24.25 3.81
C PRO A 71 4.81 23.80 2.85
N SER A 72 5.77 23.01 3.34
CA SER A 72 6.75 22.36 2.47
C SER A 72 6.03 21.40 1.51
N PHE A 73 6.43 21.43 0.24
CA PHE A 73 5.99 20.48 -0.76
C PHE A 73 7.07 19.43 -0.96
N TYR A 74 6.71 18.14 -0.98
CA TYR A 74 7.65 17.05 -1.19
C TYR A 74 7.22 16.21 -2.38
N SER A 75 8.02 16.15 -3.44
CA SER A 75 7.79 15.20 -4.54
C SER A 75 8.76 14.03 -4.46
N VAL A 76 8.24 12.82 -4.65
CA VAL A 76 9.00 11.58 -4.60
C VAL A 76 9.02 10.92 -5.97
N ARG A 77 10.17 10.35 -6.30
CA ARG A 77 10.40 9.63 -7.54
C ARG A 77 11.15 8.34 -7.24
N LYS A 78 10.58 7.20 -7.65
CA LYS A 78 11.25 5.91 -7.55
C LYS A 78 12.41 5.88 -8.55
N VAL A 79 13.57 5.50 -8.07
CA VAL A 79 14.76 5.26 -8.90
C VAL A 79 14.47 4.08 -9.82
N SER A 80 14.75 4.24 -11.13
CA SER A 80 14.46 3.20 -12.13
C SER A 80 15.41 2.00 -11.99
N ASP A 81 14.95 0.80 -12.35
CA ASP A 81 15.73 -0.45 -12.21
C ASP A 81 17.08 -0.45 -12.97
N SER A 82 17.28 0.49 -13.90
CA SER A 82 18.59 0.77 -14.54
C SER A 82 19.69 1.22 -13.56
N TRP A 83 19.30 1.72 -12.38
CA TRP A 83 20.17 2.11 -11.27
C TRP A 83 20.25 1.03 -10.18
N SER A 84 19.45 -0.03 -10.27
CA SER A 84 19.67 -1.21 -9.45
C SER A 84 20.96 -1.89 -9.88
N THR A 85 21.72 -2.41 -8.92
CA THR A 85 23.11 -2.90 -9.05
C THR A 85 23.33 -4.08 -10.02
N LYS A 86 22.33 -4.46 -10.82
CA LYS A 86 22.35 -5.60 -11.76
C LYS A 86 22.43 -5.25 -13.24
N LYS A 87 22.48 -3.96 -13.64
CA LYS A 87 22.56 -3.55 -15.07
C LYS A 87 23.55 -2.42 -15.40
N VAL A 88 24.59 -2.24 -14.58
CA VAL A 88 25.63 -1.21 -14.78
C VAL A 88 26.52 -1.46 -16.02
N ASN A 89 26.52 -2.67 -16.60
CA ASN A 89 27.32 -3.02 -17.78
C ASN A 89 26.68 -2.59 -19.12
N GLY A 90 26.32 -1.32 -19.35
CA GLY A 90 25.83 -0.96 -20.70
C GLY A 90 25.57 0.48 -21.18
N PHE A 91 25.03 1.43 -20.40
CA PHE A 91 24.45 2.68 -20.98
C PHE A 91 24.49 3.97 -20.11
N ALA A 92 24.51 5.13 -20.79
CA ALA A 92 25.06 6.44 -20.35
C ALA A 92 24.12 7.68 -20.64
N ASN A 93 24.29 8.94 -20.19
CA ASN A 93 25.09 9.62 -19.12
C ASN A 93 24.48 11.03 -18.78
N ALA A 94 24.66 11.58 -17.55
CA ALA A 94 24.77 13.03 -17.14
C ALA A 94 24.74 13.33 -15.58
N LEU A 95 25.67 14.12 -15.00
CA LEU A 95 25.62 14.73 -13.62
C LEU A 95 25.96 16.24 -13.64
N PHE A 96 25.71 16.89 -12.51
CA PHE A 96 25.95 18.30 -12.21
C PHE A 96 27.28 18.55 -11.50
N SER A 97 28.03 19.59 -11.88
CA SER A 97 29.15 20.14 -11.10
C SER A 97 29.25 21.65 -11.29
N ASN A 98 29.54 22.42 -10.23
CA ASN A 98 29.71 23.88 -10.26
C ASN A 98 28.60 24.66 -11.01
N ASN A 99 27.34 24.26 -10.85
CA ASN A 99 26.16 24.82 -11.56
C ASN A 99 26.22 24.75 -13.11
N VAL A 100 27.10 23.92 -13.69
CA VAL A 100 27.23 23.72 -15.14
C VAL A 100 27.16 22.23 -15.47
N LEU A 101 26.37 21.89 -16.50
CA LEU A 101 26.42 20.57 -17.12
C LEU A 101 27.65 20.52 -18.05
N VAL A 102 28.69 19.80 -17.65
CA VAL A 102 29.90 19.60 -18.45
C VAL A 102 29.83 18.22 -19.11
N ASP A 103 29.96 18.19 -20.44
CA ASP A 103 29.96 16.95 -21.22
C ASP A 103 31.30 16.23 -21.08
N ILE A 104 31.33 15.17 -20.26
CA ILE A 104 32.49 14.29 -20.07
C ILE A 104 32.02 12.85 -20.25
N LYS A 105 32.76 12.13 -21.10
CA LYS A 105 32.52 10.73 -21.46
C LYS A 105 32.81 9.80 -20.27
N ASP A 106 32.06 8.70 -20.20
CA ASP A 106 32.46 7.39 -19.63
C ASP A 106 32.35 7.06 -18.11
N GLU A 107 31.56 7.75 -17.28
CA GLU A 107 31.21 7.24 -15.90
C GLU A 107 29.69 7.21 -15.60
N ASN A 108 29.22 6.52 -14.54
CA ASN A 108 27.81 6.11 -14.37
C ASN A 108 26.94 7.17 -13.69
N VAL A 109 26.25 7.99 -14.47
CA VAL A 109 25.78 9.28 -13.94
C VAL A 109 24.31 9.42 -13.51
N PHE A 110 24.08 9.69 -12.22
CA PHE A 110 22.77 9.70 -11.56
C PHE A 110 21.80 10.76 -12.12
N ARG A 111 20.79 10.29 -12.85
CA ARG A 111 19.80 11.16 -13.51
C ARG A 111 18.57 11.41 -12.63
N ILE A 112 18.46 12.63 -12.12
CA ILE A 112 17.18 13.21 -11.69
C ILE A 112 16.33 13.41 -12.96
N ASP A 113 15.20 12.72 -13.07
CA ASP A 113 14.22 12.93 -14.14
C ASP A 113 13.03 13.75 -13.61
N GLY A 114 12.50 14.67 -14.42
CA GLY A 114 11.47 15.62 -14.00
C GLY A 114 10.07 15.02 -13.79
N LYS A 115 9.98 13.72 -13.49
CA LYS A 115 8.72 13.02 -13.24
C LYS A 115 8.53 12.84 -11.74
N VAL A 116 7.27 12.85 -11.32
CA VAL A 116 6.85 12.61 -9.94
C VAL A 116 6.00 11.35 -9.93
N ASP A 117 6.29 10.41 -9.03
CA ASP A 117 5.45 9.22 -8.84
C ASP A 117 4.37 9.47 -7.79
N PHE A 118 4.69 10.25 -6.76
CA PHE A 118 3.73 10.79 -5.79
C PHE A 118 4.33 12.02 -5.11
N PHE A 119 3.50 12.87 -4.52
CA PHE A 119 3.93 14.06 -3.78
C PHE A 119 3.07 14.28 -2.54
N SER A 120 3.60 14.92 -1.51
CA SER A 120 2.80 15.39 -0.38
C SER A 120 2.65 16.90 -0.35
N TYR A 121 1.45 17.32 0.06
CA TYR A 121 1.11 18.69 0.39
C TYR A 121 -0.03 18.68 1.41
N ASN A 122 0.09 19.50 2.46
CA ASN A 122 -0.94 19.66 3.50
C ASN A 122 -1.42 18.31 4.08
N GLU A 123 -0.47 17.52 4.61
CA GLU A 123 -0.67 16.21 5.26
C GLU A 123 -1.30 15.10 4.38
N GLN A 124 -1.49 15.35 3.09
CA GLN A 124 -1.98 14.38 2.11
C GLN A 124 -0.86 14.00 1.13
N VAL A 125 -0.76 12.71 0.80
CA VAL A 125 0.00 12.19 -0.34
C VAL A 125 -0.93 12.08 -1.54
N PHE A 126 -0.49 12.54 -2.70
CA PHE A 126 -1.17 12.44 -3.98
C PHE A 126 -0.36 11.55 -4.93
N ILE A 127 -1.02 10.58 -5.57
CA ILE A 127 -0.39 9.43 -6.23
C ILE A 127 -0.54 9.56 -7.75
N ALA A 128 0.54 9.97 -8.43
CA ALA A 128 0.58 10.11 -9.89
C ALA A 128 0.92 8.79 -10.62
N ASN A 129 1.57 7.85 -9.92
CA ASN A 129 1.95 6.52 -10.39
C ASN A 129 1.85 5.51 -9.25
N LYS A 130 0.69 4.84 -9.16
CA LYS A 130 0.34 3.89 -8.09
C LYS A 130 1.38 2.78 -7.90
N VAL A 131 1.85 2.15 -8.98
CA VAL A 131 2.82 1.04 -8.91
C VAL A 131 4.15 1.49 -8.28
N ASN A 132 4.63 2.68 -8.64
CA ASN A 132 5.86 3.20 -8.05
C ASN A 132 5.65 3.68 -6.61
N PHE A 133 4.53 4.32 -6.29
CA PHE A 133 4.16 4.67 -4.91
C PHE A 133 4.13 3.43 -3.98
N GLU A 134 3.42 2.39 -4.39
CA GLU A 134 3.32 1.13 -3.64
C GLU A 134 4.69 0.45 -3.45
N SER A 135 5.56 0.53 -4.45
CA SER A 135 6.92 -0.02 -4.38
C SER A 135 7.92 0.86 -3.63
N ALA A 136 7.71 2.18 -3.57
CA ALA A 136 8.64 3.15 -3.00
C ALA A 136 8.54 3.22 -1.47
N LEU A 137 7.31 3.13 -0.94
CA LEU A 137 7.02 3.19 0.49
C LEU A 137 7.01 1.79 1.15
N ASN A 138 7.74 0.81 0.58
CA ASN A 138 7.90 -0.54 1.13
C ASN A 138 6.60 -1.25 1.57
N PHE A 139 5.45 -0.91 0.98
CA PHE A 139 4.12 -1.35 1.45
C PHE A 139 4.00 -2.86 1.63
N ARG A 140 4.69 -3.68 0.83
CA ARG A 140 4.71 -5.14 1.00
C ARG A 140 5.22 -5.56 2.38
N VAL A 141 6.31 -4.96 2.87
CA VAL A 141 6.89 -5.29 4.18
C VAL A 141 5.96 -4.82 5.30
N GLY A 142 5.37 -3.63 5.17
CA GLY A 142 4.33 -3.14 6.09
C GLY A 142 3.12 -4.07 6.13
N MET A 143 2.65 -4.53 4.98
CA MET A 143 1.56 -5.49 4.84
C MET A 143 1.88 -6.88 5.42
N GLU A 144 3.10 -7.39 5.25
CA GLU A 144 3.49 -8.69 5.80
C GLU A 144 3.58 -8.63 7.33
N LYS A 145 4.05 -7.51 7.90
CA LYS A 145 3.93 -7.24 9.35
C LYS A 145 2.47 -7.13 9.79
N ASN A 146 1.62 -6.47 8.99
CA ASN A 146 0.19 -6.35 9.27
C ASN A 146 -0.49 -7.73 9.27
N ARG A 147 -0.22 -8.58 8.26
CA ARG A 147 -0.68 -9.97 8.19
C ARG A 147 -0.35 -10.73 9.47
N ASP A 148 0.90 -10.65 9.93
CA ASP A 148 1.34 -11.34 11.13
C ASP A 148 0.63 -10.82 12.40
N GLN A 149 0.29 -9.54 12.46
CA GLN A 149 -0.55 -8.99 13.53
C GLN A 149 -2.00 -9.50 13.46
N VAL A 150 -2.64 -9.51 12.28
CA VAL A 150 -4.03 -10.00 12.13
C VAL A 150 -4.13 -11.48 12.46
N VAL A 151 -3.16 -12.29 12.02
CA VAL A 151 -3.09 -13.72 12.35
C VAL A 151 -2.94 -13.93 13.86
N LEU A 152 -2.19 -13.07 14.57
CA LEU A 152 -2.13 -13.11 16.04
C LEU A 152 -3.47 -12.72 16.69
N GLU A 153 -4.25 -11.80 16.11
CA GLU A 153 -5.61 -11.50 16.57
C GLU A 153 -6.55 -12.70 16.35
N PHE A 154 -6.49 -13.36 15.18
CA PHE A 154 -7.25 -14.57 14.89
C PHE A 154 -6.94 -15.72 15.87
N LYS A 155 -5.66 -15.91 16.25
CA LYS A 155 -5.27 -16.88 17.28
C LYS A 155 -5.86 -16.56 18.65
N LYS A 156 -5.87 -15.28 19.05
CA LYS A 156 -6.44 -14.83 20.33
C LYS A 156 -7.95 -15.01 20.42
N GLN A 157 -8.64 -14.96 19.27
CA GLN A 157 -10.08 -15.17 19.17
C GLN A 157 -10.46 -16.63 18.89
N ASP A 158 -9.47 -17.52 18.74
CA ASP A 158 -9.66 -18.95 18.43
C ASP A 158 -10.52 -19.20 17.17
N LEU A 159 -10.44 -18.25 16.21
CA LEU A 159 -11.37 -18.14 15.07
C LEU A 159 -11.16 -19.22 14.00
N PHE A 160 -9.95 -19.76 13.89
CA PHE A 160 -9.54 -20.73 12.88
C PHE A 160 -9.05 -22.02 13.53
N VAL A 161 -9.25 -23.14 12.85
CA VAL A 161 -8.66 -24.44 13.22
C VAL A 161 -7.13 -24.33 13.27
N ASP A 162 -6.55 -23.67 12.27
CA ASP A 162 -5.19 -23.16 12.29
C ASP A 162 -5.14 -21.78 11.63
N ALA A 163 -4.72 -20.77 12.40
CA ALA A 163 -4.56 -19.40 11.90
C ALA A 163 -3.21 -19.19 11.18
N ASP A 164 -2.19 -20.02 11.41
CA ASP A 164 -0.95 -19.97 10.63
C ASP A 164 -1.18 -20.43 9.20
N GLU A 165 -2.17 -21.27 8.93
CA GLU A 165 -2.55 -21.59 7.54
C GLU A 165 -3.08 -20.36 6.80
N VAL A 166 -3.78 -19.43 7.46
CA VAL A 166 -4.12 -18.12 6.88
C VAL A 166 -2.85 -17.33 6.54
N LYS A 167 -1.84 -17.36 7.41
CA LYS A 167 -0.53 -16.71 7.16
C LYS A 167 0.16 -17.31 5.93
N ASN A 168 0.18 -18.63 5.82
CA ASN A 168 0.81 -19.37 4.72
C ASN A 168 0.13 -19.06 3.39
N LEU A 169 -1.20 -19.20 3.32
CA LEU A 169 -1.99 -18.99 2.11
C LEU A 169 -2.02 -17.52 1.66
N VAL A 170 -1.95 -16.56 2.59
CA VAL A 170 -1.76 -15.14 2.24
C VAL A 170 -0.35 -14.89 1.71
N GLY A 171 0.67 -15.47 2.36
CA GLY A 171 2.07 -15.39 1.94
C GLY A 171 2.53 -13.95 1.71
N SER A 172 3.26 -13.73 0.62
CA SER A 172 3.66 -12.41 0.10
C SER A 172 2.77 -11.93 -1.08
N ASN A 173 1.59 -12.55 -1.27
CA ASN A 173 0.67 -12.21 -2.34
C ASN A 173 -0.03 -10.88 -2.03
N LEU A 174 0.34 -9.81 -2.76
CA LEU A 174 -0.21 -8.47 -2.54
C LEU A 174 -1.73 -8.43 -2.53
N LYS A 175 -2.44 -9.16 -3.40
CA LYS A 175 -3.90 -9.16 -3.42
C LYS A 175 -4.49 -9.72 -2.11
N ARG A 176 -3.90 -10.78 -1.56
CA ARG A 176 -4.33 -11.40 -0.30
C ARG A 176 -3.95 -10.56 0.91
N LEU A 177 -2.73 -10.01 0.91
CA LEU A 177 -2.24 -9.06 1.93
C LEU A 177 -3.14 -7.83 2.07
N ARG A 178 -3.60 -7.27 0.93
CA ARG A 178 -4.55 -6.16 0.88
C ARG A 178 -5.91 -6.52 1.48
N LYS A 179 -6.52 -7.62 1.01
CA LYS A 179 -7.78 -8.13 1.56
C LYS A 179 -7.71 -8.37 3.07
N LEU A 180 -6.64 -9.00 3.56
CA LEU A 180 -6.46 -9.23 4.99
C LEU A 180 -6.31 -7.92 5.78
N SER A 181 -5.66 -6.91 5.20
CA SER A 181 -5.58 -5.58 5.80
C SER A 181 -6.95 -4.92 5.89
N GLN A 182 -7.83 -5.12 4.90
CA GLN A 182 -9.20 -4.63 4.95
C GLN A 182 -10.06 -5.37 5.98
N VAL A 183 -9.92 -6.70 6.10
CA VAL A 183 -10.54 -7.49 7.18
C VAL A 183 -10.19 -6.89 8.55
N LYS A 184 -8.92 -6.53 8.77
CA LYS A 184 -8.47 -5.85 10.00
C LYS A 184 -9.17 -4.50 10.23
N ASN A 185 -9.28 -3.70 9.17
CA ASN A 185 -9.81 -2.33 9.22
C ASN A 185 -11.32 -2.31 9.41
N SER A 186 -12.07 -3.18 8.72
CA SER A 186 -13.52 -3.32 8.89
C SER A 186 -13.88 -3.99 10.21
N GLY A 187 -13.06 -4.94 10.67
CA GLY A 187 -13.11 -5.48 12.03
C GLY A 187 -14.31 -6.38 12.34
N TYR A 188 -15.17 -6.71 11.36
CA TYR A 188 -16.35 -7.55 11.55
C TYR A 188 -16.07 -8.90 12.21
N TYR A 189 -14.91 -9.51 11.93
CA TYR A 189 -14.48 -10.76 12.57
C TYR A 189 -14.29 -10.65 14.10
N ARG A 190 -14.22 -9.43 14.65
CA ARG A 190 -14.13 -9.19 16.10
C ARG A 190 -15.50 -9.21 16.79
N ASP A 191 -16.60 -9.25 16.03
CA ASP A 191 -17.96 -9.34 16.56
C ASP A 191 -18.46 -10.80 16.54
N PRO A 192 -18.71 -11.42 17.71
CA PRO A 192 -19.26 -12.78 17.80
C PRO A 192 -20.64 -12.94 17.13
N LEU A 193 -21.48 -11.89 17.12
CA LEU A 193 -22.80 -11.94 16.48
C LEU A 193 -22.65 -12.02 14.96
N TYR A 194 -21.75 -11.22 14.39
CA TYR A 194 -21.40 -11.28 12.98
C TYR A 194 -20.89 -12.67 12.58
N LEU A 195 -20.00 -13.27 13.37
CA LEU A 195 -19.47 -14.61 13.10
C LEU A 195 -20.55 -15.71 13.18
N ALA A 196 -21.46 -15.63 14.16
CA ALA A 196 -22.58 -16.56 14.27
C ALA A 196 -23.54 -16.45 13.07
N GLN A 197 -23.90 -15.22 12.67
CA GLN A 197 -24.74 -14.98 11.50
C GLN A 197 -24.06 -15.39 10.19
N LEU A 198 -22.74 -15.16 10.07
CA LEU A 198 -21.94 -15.61 8.93
C LEU A 198 -22.01 -17.13 8.75
N LYS A 199 -21.94 -17.92 9.83
CA LYS A 199 -22.10 -19.38 9.77
C LYS A 199 -23.48 -19.76 9.23
N VAL A 200 -24.54 -19.22 9.80
CA VAL A 200 -25.94 -19.49 9.38
C VAL A 200 -26.18 -19.12 7.91
N VAL A 201 -25.72 -17.95 7.47
CA VAL A 201 -25.87 -17.50 6.06
C VAL A 201 -25.01 -18.35 5.12
N SER A 202 -23.81 -18.75 5.54
CA SER A 202 -22.92 -19.62 4.76
C SER A 202 -23.53 -21.00 4.51
N GLU A 203 -24.17 -21.58 5.52
CA GLU A 203 -24.87 -22.87 5.43
C GLU A 203 -26.12 -22.77 4.54
N ASN A 204 -26.95 -21.74 4.75
CA ASN A 204 -28.19 -21.53 3.98
C ASN A 204 -27.95 -21.23 2.49
N GLU A 205 -26.93 -20.44 2.15
CA GLU A 205 -26.62 -20.06 0.76
C GLU A 205 -25.59 -21.01 0.11
N GLY A 206 -25.22 -22.13 0.76
CA GLY A 206 -24.35 -23.17 0.20
C GLY A 206 -22.94 -22.68 -0.14
N TRP A 207 -22.36 -21.81 0.69
CA TRP A 207 -21.02 -21.27 0.47
C TRP A 207 -19.94 -22.30 0.86
N ASP A 208 -18.86 -22.42 0.07
CA ASP A 208 -17.71 -23.30 0.37
C ASP A 208 -16.82 -22.70 1.48
N ILE A 209 -17.39 -22.60 2.68
CA ILE A 209 -16.72 -22.24 3.92
C ILE A 209 -16.94 -23.41 4.87
N LYS A 210 -15.84 -23.95 5.39
CA LYS A 210 -15.86 -25.15 6.23
C LYS A 210 -15.59 -24.74 7.67
N TYR A 211 -16.31 -25.36 8.58
CA TYR A 211 -16.14 -25.22 10.01
C TYR A 211 -15.78 -26.59 10.61
N ASN A 212 -15.02 -26.62 11.70
CA ASN A 212 -14.91 -27.84 12.51
C ASN A 212 -16.09 -27.95 13.49
N ASP A 213 -16.12 -29.04 14.27
CA ASP A 213 -17.19 -29.30 15.25
C ASP A 213 -17.28 -28.20 16.33
N ASP A 214 -16.16 -27.56 16.69
CA ASP A 214 -16.11 -26.42 17.62
C ASP A 214 -16.60 -25.10 17.00
N GLY A 215 -16.92 -25.08 15.70
CA GLY A 215 -17.35 -23.87 14.97
C GLY A 215 -16.23 -22.96 14.47
N LYS A 216 -14.97 -23.41 14.48
CA LYS A 216 -13.81 -22.66 13.96
C LYS A 216 -13.68 -22.80 12.45
N LEU A 217 -13.22 -21.74 11.78
CA LEU A 217 -13.02 -21.72 10.33
C LEU A 217 -11.87 -22.63 9.89
N HIS A 218 -12.11 -23.46 8.88
CA HIS A 218 -11.09 -24.22 8.16
C HIS A 218 -10.81 -23.56 6.81
N VAL A 219 -9.57 -23.12 6.60
CA VAL A 219 -9.12 -22.44 5.38
C VAL A 219 -8.30 -23.37 4.49
N SER A 220 -8.34 -23.15 3.17
CA SER A 220 -7.49 -23.80 2.18
C SER A 220 -7.21 -22.84 1.02
N GLU A 221 -6.30 -23.21 0.11
CA GLU A 221 -6.01 -22.43 -1.11
C GLU A 221 -7.26 -22.19 -1.98
N GLN A 222 -8.27 -23.07 -1.88
CA GLN A 222 -9.55 -22.92 -2.59
C GLN A 222 -10.50 -21.94 -1.87
N SER A 223 -10.53 -21.94 -0.53
CA SER A 223 -11.48 -21.12 0.25
C SER A 223 -10.93 -19.76 0.72
N ILE A 224 -9.60 -19.55 0.77
CA ILE A 224 -8.97 -18.33 1.31
C ILE A 224 -9.51 -17.03 0.69
N GLU A 225 -9.71 -16.99 -0.63
CA GLU A 225 -10.24 -15.80 -1.33
C GLU A 225 -11.68 -15.46 -0.92
N LEU A 226 -12.48 -16.47 -0.56
CA LEU A 226 -13.85 -16.34 -0.08
C LEU A 226 -13.88 -16.01 1.41
N VAL A 227 -13.10 -16.71 2.23
CA VAL A 227 -12.96 -16.45 3.68
C VAL A 227 -12.58 -14.99 3.93
N LEU A 228 -11.53 -14.48 3.28
CA LEU A 228 -11.15 -13.07 3.40
C LEU A 228 -12.26 -12.12 2.91
N LYS A 229 -13.03 -12.51 1.89
CA LYS A 229 -14.14 -11.70 1.36
C LYS A 229 -15.29 -11.61 2.37
N VAL A 230 -15.67 -12.71 3.03
CA VAL A 230 -16.76 -12.69 4.01
C VAL A 230 -16.34 -12.10 5.35
N LEU A 231 -15.09 -12.26 5.78
CA LEU A 231 -14.61 -11.58 7.00
C LEU A 231 -14.48 -10.05 6.82
N ASN A 232 -14.46 -9.56 5.57
CA ASN A 232 -14.53 -8.13 5.25
C ASN A 232 -15.96 -7.61 4.97
N ASN A 233 -16.97 -8.48 5.04
CA ASN A 233 -18.35 -8.20 4.63
C ASN A 233 -18.50 -7.70 3.18
N ASP A 234 -17.67 -8.22 2.24
CA ASP A 234 -17.67 -7.80 0.83
C ASP A 234 -18.59 -8.64 -0.06
N ARG A 235 -19.46 -9.49 0.51
CA ARG A 235 -20.48 -10.21 -0.27
C ARG A 235 -21.75 -9.37 -0.32
N LEU A 236 -21.98 -8.73 -1.47
CA LEU A 236 -23.06 -7.80 -1.85
C LEU A 236 -24.51 -8.37 -1.81
N LYS A 237 -24.81 -9.26 -0.86
CA LYS A 237 -26.17 -9.65 -0.49
C LYS A 237 -26.31 -9.48 1.01
N SER A 238 -27.05 -8.47 1.44
CA SER A 238 -27.25 -8.13 2.84
C SER A 238 -28.24 -9.06 3.54
N MET A 239 -27.93 -10.36 3.55
CA MET A 239 -28.61 -11.38 4.35
C MET A 239 -27.96 -11.54 5.74
N ILE A 240 -26.82 -10.87 5.96
CA ILE A 240 -26.14 -10.81 7.26
C ILE A 240 -26.71 -9.64 8.11
N ASN A 241 -27.02 -8.48 7.51
CA ASN A 241 -27.44 -7.27 8.24
C ASN A 241 -28.83 -6.69 7.84
N GLN A 242 -29.49 -7.16 6.78
CA GLN A 242 -30.72 -6.56 6.19
C GLN A 242 -30.61 -5.11 5.68
N GLU A 243 -29.42 -4.51 5.63
CA GLU A 243 -29.18 -3.16 5.11
C GLU A 243 -28.85 -3.17 3.60
N GLY A 244 -29.63 -2.48 2.77
CA GLY A 244 -29.33 -2.30 1.34
C GLY A 244 -28.38 -1.12 1.10
N PHE A 245 -27.23 -1.36 0.47
CA PHE A 245 -26.28 -0.34 0.03
C PHE A 245 -26.08 -0.41 -1.48
N ASP A 246 -25.95 0.76 -2.11
CA ASP A 246 -25.67 0.90 -3.54
C ASP A 246 -24.25 1.47 -3.73
N VAL A 247 -23.40 0.69 -4.43
CA VAL A 247 -22.08 0.97 -5.03
C VAL A 247 -20.95 1.77 -4.32
N ASP A 248 -19.71 1.31 -4.57
CA ASP A 248 -18.38 1.95 -4.60
C ASP A 248 -17.86 2.87 -3.47
N VAL A 249 -18.67 3.43 -2.56
CA VAL A 249 -18.16 4.10 -1.35
C VAL A 249 -19.00 3.74 -0.12
N LYS A 250 -18.35 3.14 0.90
CA LYS A 250 -19.02 2.70 2.14
C LYS A 250 -19.28 3.89 3.06
N HIS A 251 -20.54 4.31 3.19
CA HIS A 251 -20.99 5.21 4.27
C HIS A 251 -21.95 4.51 5.22
N LYS A 252 -21.70 4.67 6.53
CA LYS A 252 -22.59 4.20 7.60
C LYS A 252 -23.78 5.17 7.71
N ILE A 253 -24.98 4.69 7.42
CA ILE A 253 -26.24 5.31 7.85
C ILE A 253 -26.66 4.57 9.13
N GLY A 254 -27.21 5.31 10.10
CA GLY A 254 -27.64 4.77 11.41
C GLY A 254 -29.14 4.58 11.52
#